data_AF-A0A969T4S5-F1
#
_entry.id   AF-A0A969T4S5-F1
#
_cell.length_a   1.000
_cell.length_b   1.000
_cell.length_c   1.000
_cell.angle_alpha   90.00
_cell.angle_beta   90.00
_cell.angle_gamma   90.00
#
_symmetry.space_group_name_H-M   'P 1'
#
loop_
_entity.id
_entity.type
_entity.pdbx_description
1 polymer ?
#
loop_
_entity_poly.entity_id
_entity_poly.type
_entity_poly.pdbx_seq_one_letter_code
_entity_poly.pdbx_strand_id
1 'polypeptide(L)'
;MISEDSYTKDWIIKKVSETGKHSDPKILEKVIRAFLLLEQIQSEAIPLVLKGGTSLLLHLDPPQRFSIDIDLIMTIGHDKLAPIFDKIVAKGQFTSWKDDSDRKHKTNAPVGHYKFYYKSAIDVNFGEEPILLDVLFSECYYPSTIDKAIVHRWLLTKEPIIHVKVPDIESILGDKLTAFAPTTIGILYTKNRPVEIIKQLFDVAALFDKAQNFNTVKESYLKIAEEEIKFRELAITWKDTLNDTFNAAYTIALRDNTNEHFKQLQTGISNIVNFILTRFTIDEAITCAAKAAYLSVMLQKDELPEIKRFSNLAQIKDFEITYPTYNKLNKLKKINPEAFYYFYKAIELRNI
;
A
#
# COMPACT_ATOMS: atom_id res chain seq x y z
N MET A 1 16.33 18.96 4.06
CA MET A 1 15.40 19.93 3.46
C MET A 1 15.29 19.67 1.98
N ILE A 2 14.08 19.54 1.46
CA ILE A 2 13.80 19.42 0.03
C ILE A 2 14.09 20.78 -0.62
N SER A 3 14.94 20.80 -1.66
CA SER A 3 15.28 22.01 -2.41
C SER A 3 14.09 22.46 -3.24
N GLU A 4 13.95 23.77 -3.44
CA GLU A 4 12.89 24.34 -4.27
C GLU A 4 12.97 23.88 -5.72
N ASP A 5 14.18 23.60 -6.18
CA ASP A 5 14.46 23.03 -7.50
C ASP A 5 13.72 21.69 -7.74
N SER A 6 13.43 20.94 -6.66
CA SER A 6 12.74 19.64 -6.74
C SER A 6 11.33 19.74 -7.31
N TYR A 7 10.65 20.87 -7.14
CA TYR A 7 9.27 21.03 -7.59
C TYR A 7 9.13 22.04 -8.73
N THR A 8 10.22 22.23 -9.49
CA THR A 8 10.22 22.95 -10.76
C THR A 8 9.75 22.05 -11.90
N LYS A 9 9.15 22.66 -12.93
CA LYS A 9 8.72 21.94 -14.14
C LYS A 9 9.86 21.16 -14.79
N ASP A 10 11.03 21.80 -14.93
CA ASP A 10 12.19 21.19 -15.59
C ASP A 10 12.71 19.97 -14.84
N TRP A 11 12.79 20.04 -13.51
CA TRP A 11 13.19 18.89 -12.70
C TRP A 11 12.19 17.73 -12.80
N ILE A 12 10.89 18.02 -12.71
CA ILE A 12 9.84 17.01 -12.81
C ILE A 12 9.89 16.33 -14.18
N ILE A 13 9.99 17.08 -15.27
CA ILE A 13 10.08 16.52 -16.64
C ILE A 13 11.33 15.65 -16.80
N LYS A 14 12.48 16.10 -16.28
CA LYS A 14 13.71 15.30 -16.27
C LYS A 14 13.52 13.97 -15.52
N LYS A 15 12.91 14.00 -14.32
CA LYS A 15 12.71 12.77 -13.54
C LYS A 15 11.67 11.83 -14.13
N VAL A 16 10.66 12.36 -14.81
CA VAL A 16 9.72 11.55 -15.59
C VAL A 16 10.43 10.81 -16.71
N SER A 17 11.31 11.47 -17.48
CA SER A 17 12.03 10.83 -18.58
C SER A 17 12.98 9.72 -18.11
N GLU A 18 13.53 9.86 -16.90
CA GLU A 18 14.36 8.84 -16.24
C GLU A 18 13.56 7.61 -15.74
N THR A 19 12.22 7.66 -15.69
CA THR A 19 11.41 6.52 -15.22
C THR A 19 11.31 5.35 -16.22
N GLY A 20 11.74 5.55 -17.47
CA GLY A 20 11.68 4.52 -18.52
C GLY A 20 10.27 4.23 -19.06
N LYS A 21 9.26 4.99 -18.62
CA LYS A 21 7.86 4.90 -19.03
C LYS A 21 7.31 6.31 -19.24
N HIS A 22 6.34 6.45 -20.16
CA HIS A 22 5.55 7.69 -20.25
C HIS A 22 4.64 7.82 -19.03
N SER A 23 5.21 8.26 -17.92
CA SER A 23 4.48 8.59 -16.69
C SER A 23 3.92 10.01 -16.79
N ASP A 24 2.71 10.23 -16.29
CA ASP A 24 2.14 11.58 -16.21
C ASP A 24 2.98 12.45 -15.25
N PRO A 25 3.57 13.57 -15.71
CA PRO A 25 4.35 14.47 -14.86
C PRO A 25 3.56 15.01 -13.65
N LYS A 26 2.22 15.13 -13.75
CA LYS A 26 1.39 15.56 -12.61
C LYS A 26 1.42 14.55 -11.47
N ILE A 27 1.56 13.26 -11.75
CA ILE A 27 1.67 12.23 -10.70
C ILE A 27 2.98 12.41 -9.94
N LEU A 28 4.10 12.58 -10.66
CA LEU A 28 5.40 12.78 -10.02
C LEU A 28 5.44 14.08 -9.22
N GLU A 29 4.86 15.16 -9.76
CA GLU A 29 4.70 16.41 -9.01
C GLU A 29 3.99 16.18 -7.68
N LYS A 30 2.87 15.44 -7.67
CA LYS A 30 2.14 15.12 -6.44
C LYS A 30 2.99 14.32 -5.45
N VAL A 31 3.81 13.38 -5.90
CA VAL A 31 4.75 12.66 -5.02
C VAL A 31 5.72 13.63 -4.35
N ILE A 32 6.30 14.56 -5.12
CA ILE A 32 7.26 15.55 -4.59
C ILE A 32 6.57 16.48 -3.59
N ARG A 33 5.35 16.94 -3.90
CA ARG A 33 4.54 17.78 -3.01
C ARG A 33 4.11 17.03 -1.74
N ALA A 34 3.82 15.73 -1.82
CA ALA A 34 3.53 14.89 -0.67
C ALA A 34 4.74 14.78 0.28
N PHE A 35 5.95 14.55 -0.27
CA PHE A 35 7.17 14.58 0.54
C PHE A 35 7.47 15.96 1.13
N LEU A 36 7.21 17.04 0.38
CA LEU A 36 7.36 18.40 0.89
C LEU A 36 6.41 18.68 2.06
N LEU A 37 5.15 18.25 1.96
CA LEU A 37 4.18 18.36 3.05
C LEU A 37 4.66 17.59 4.29
N LEU A 38 5.08 16.33 4.10
CA LEU A 38 5.62 15.50 5.17
C LEU A 38 6.83 16.15 5.86
N GLU A 39 7.80 16.64 5.09
CA GLU A 39 8.97 17.33 5.64
C GLU A 39 8.57 18.55 6.45
N GLN A 40 7.61 19.36 5.97
CA GLN A 40 7.16 20.55 6.66
C GLN A 40 6.40 20.24 7.95
N ILE A 41 5.60 19.17 8.00
CA ILE A 41 4.93 18.69 9.23
C ILE A 41 5.97 18.18 10.22
N GLN A 42 6.89 17.32 9.78
CA GLN A 42 7.94 16.75 10.63
C GLN A 42 8.85 17.83 11.23
N SER A 43 9.08 18.93 10.49
CA SER A 43 9.89 20.07 10.93
C SER A 43 9.27 20.88 12.07
N GLU A 44 7.97 20.71 12.34
CA GLU A 44 7.30 21.33 13.51
C GLU A 44 7.51 20.50 14.80
N ALA A 45 8.43 19.52 14.77
CA ALA A 45 8.87 18.69 15.89
C ALA A 45 7.75 17.88 16.56
N ILE A 46 6.79 17.41 15.76
CA ILE A 46 5.67 16.62 16.25
C ILE A 46 6.02 15.14 16.14
N PRO A 47 5.85 14.34 17.21
CA PRO A 47 5.95 12.89 17.10
C PRO A 47 4.91 12.34 16.12
N LEU A 48 5.39 11.77 15.02
CA LEU A 48 4.56 11.13 14.01
C LEU A 48 5.24 9.89 13.45
N VAL A 49 4.43 9.01 12.86
CA VAL A 49 4.88 7.87 12.06
C VAL A 49 4.26 7.99 10.68
N LEU A 50 5.08 8.04 9.63
CA LEU A 50 4.61 7.94 8.24
C LEU A 50 4.27 6.48 7.94
N LYS A 51 3.05 6.22 7.48
CA LYS A 51 2.59 4.90 7.06
C LYS A 51 2.13 4.89 5.60
N GLY A 52 1.44 3.82 5.20
CA GLY A 52 0.74 3.77 3.92
C GLY A 52 1.66 3.68 2.70
N GLY A 53 1.16 4.05 1.53
CA GLY A 53 1.86 3.88 0.26
C GLY A 53 3.13 4.72 0.12
N THR A 54 3.16 5.90 0.74
CA THR A 54 4.28 6.83 0.60
C THR A 54 5.47 6.43 1.48
N SER A 55 5.23 5.74 2.60
CA SER A 55 6.32 5.10 3.37
C SER A 55 7.13 4.12 2.51
N LEU A 56 6.49 3.35 1.62
CA LEU A 56 7.16 2.38 0.75
C LEU A 56 8.17 3.00 -0.21
N LEU A 57 7.97 4.26 -0.61
CA LEU A 57 8.94 4.99 -1.42
C LEU A 57 10.27 5.19 -0.69
N LEU A 58 10.29 5.18 0.65
CA LEU A 58 11.52 5.25 1.46
C LEU A 58 12.15 3.88 1.76
N HIS A 59 11.46 2.78 1.45
CA HIS A 59 11.97 1.41 1.62
C HIS A 59 12.51 0.80 0.34
N LEU A 60 11.89 1.11 -0.80
CA LEU A 60 12.14 0.41 -2.05
C LEU A 60 12.86 1.31 -3.06
N ASP A 61 14.11 0.96 -3.37
CA ASP A 61 14.88 1.54 -4.47
C ASP A 61 15.34 0.40 -5.42
N PRO A 62 14.89 0.37 -6.68
CA PRO A 62 13.96 1.30 -7.32
C PRO A 62 12.53 1.23 -6.73
N PRO A 63 11.80 2.35 -6.73
CA PRO A 63 10.40 2.37 -6.32
C PRO A 63 9.55 1.50 -7.26
N GLN A 64 8.53 0.84 -6.72
CA GLN A 64 7.68 -0.07 -7.51
C GLN A 64 6.49 0.68 -8.16
N ARG A 65 5.96 1.70 -7.46
CA ARG A 65 4.82 2.51 -7.90
C ARG A 65 4.88 3.92 -7.30
N PHE A 66 4.15 4.86 -7.87
CA PHE A 66 3.90 6.18 -7.30
C PHE A 66 2.92 6.09 -6.11
N SER A 67 3.08 6.99 -5.15
CA SER A 67 2.15 7.23 -4.04
C SER A 67 2.06 8.73 -3.78
N ILE A 68 0.84 9.27 -3.78
CA ILE A 68 0.59 10.71 -3.82
C ILE A 68 -0.09 11.26 -2.57
N ASP A 69 -0.51 10.36 -1.67
CA ASP A 69 -1.19 10.69 -0.41
C ASP A 69 -0.21 10.54 0.75
N ILE A 70 -0.46 11.23 1.86
CA ILE A 70 0.29 11.08 3.10
C ILE A 70 -0.62 10.46 4.16
N ASP A 71 -0.19 9.34 4.72
CA ASP A 71 -0.87 8.66 5.82
C ASP A 71 0.01 8.77 7.07
N LEU A 72 -0.49 9.39 8.14
CA LEU A 72 0.25 9.57 9.40
C LEU A 72 -0.44 8.87 10.56
N ILE A 73 0.35 8.46 11.54
CA ILE A 73 -0.10 8.17 12.90
C ILE A 73 0.46 9.26 13.81
N MET A 74 -0.42 9.89 14.60
CA MET A 74 -0.03 10.97 15.52
C MET A 74 -0.77 10.78 16.84
N THR A 75 -0.10 11.09 17.96
CA THR A 75 -0.70 11.02 19.30
C THR A 75 -1.33 12.35 19.74
N ILE A 76 -1.13 13.42 18.95
CA ILE A 76 -1.73 14.73 19.21
C ILE A 76 -3.19 14.76 18.76
N GLY A 77 -4.04 15.50 19.48
CA GLY A 77 -5.45 15.68 19.11
C GLY A 77 -5.64 16.53 17.86
N HIS A 78 -6.79 16.34 17.20
CA HIS A 78 -7.22 17.07 16.00
C HIS A 78 -7.15 18.60 16.19
N ASP A 79 -7.52 19.09 17.37
CA ASP A 79 -7.53 20.50 17.76
C ASP A 79 -6.14 21.17 17.67
N LYS A 80 -5.07 20.38 17.76
CA LYS A 80 -3.69 20.89 17.72
C LYS A 80 -3.16 21.07 16.30
N LEU A 81 -3.78 20.45 15.29
CA LEU A 81 -3.25 20.45 13.92
C LEU A 81 -3.50 21.74 13.15
N ALA A 82 -4.64 22.42 13.37
CA ALA A 82 -4.97 23.62 12.59
C ALA A 82 -3.88 24.72 12.67
N PRO A 83 -3.34 25.08 13.86
CA PRO A 83 -2.23 26.05 13.94
C PRO A 83 -0.95 25.60 13.23
N ILE A 84 -0.68 24.29 13.18
CA ILE A 84 0.47 23.72 12.46
C ILE A 84 0.25 23.88 10.95
N PHE A 85 -0.95 23.57 10.48
CA PHE A 85 -1.32 23.66 9.07
C PHE A 85 -1.31 25.11 8.58
N ASP A 86 -1.74 26.06 9.41
CA ASP A 86 -1.65 27.50 9.12
C ASP A 86 -0.19 27.95 8.95
N LYS A 87 0.73 27.48 9.82
CA LYS A 87 2.17 27.75 9.67
C LYS A 87 2.74 27.16 8.38
N ILE A 88 2.31 25.96 7.99
CA ILE A 88 2.74 25.30 6.76
C ILE A 88 2.29 26.12 5.54
N VAL A 89 1.03 26.54 5.50
CA VAL A 89 0.51 27.42 4.42
C VAL A 89 1.24 28.77 4.40
N ALA A 90 1.57 29.35 5.56
CA ALA A 90 2.33 30.59 5.65
C ALA A 90 3.76 30.50 5.06
N LYS A 91 4.33 29.31 4.89
CA LYS A 91 5.61 29.09 4.18
C LYS A 91 5.49 29.29 2.67
N GLY A 92 4.28 29.38 2.13
CA GLY A 92 4.00 29.77 0.73
C GLY A 92 4.08 28.65 -0.31
N GLN A 93 4.45 27.42 0.09
CA GLN A 93 4.50 26.26 -0.83
C GLN A 93 3.13 25.59 -1.04
N PHE A 94 2.24 25.78 -0.07
CA PHE A 94 0.83 25.39 -0.12
C PHE A 94 -0.01 26.66 0.00
N THR A 95 -1.09 26.76 -0.77
CA THR A 95 -1.92 27.97 -0.85
C THR A 95 -3.03 27.98 0.21
N SER A 96 -3.56 26.81 0.55
CA SER A 96 -4.58 26.65 1.58
C SER A 96 -4.61 25.20 2.07
N TRP A 97 -5.29 24.97 3.19
CA TRP A 97 -5.66 23.63 3.64
C TRP A 97 -7.15 23.58 3.96
N LYS A 98 -7.72 22.38 3.89
CA LYS A 98 -9.13 22.13 4.21
C LYS A 98 -9.26 20.89 5.09
N ASP A 99 -10.04 21.03 6.16
CA ASP A 99 -10.60 19.91 6.91
C ASP A 99 -11.74 19.25 6.11
N ASP A 100 -11.56 17.97 5.81
CA ASP A 100 -12.48 17.12 5.07
C ASP A 100 -12.90 15.91 5.93
N SER A 101 -12.79 16.03 7.26
CA SER A 101 -13.08 14.96 8.24
C SER A 101 -14.57 14.67 8.39
N ASP A 102 -15.46 15.62 8.05
CA ASP A 102 -16.94 15.47 8.07
C ASP A 102 -17.49 14.50 7.00
N ARG A 103 -16.67 13.59 6.46
CA ARG A 103 -17.13 12.55 5.53
C ARG A 103 -18.16 11.66 6.24
N LYS A 104 -19.29 11.41 5.57
CA LYS A 104 -20.36 10.49 6.01
C LYS A 104 -19.90 9.02 6.00
N HIS A 105 -18.82 8.67 6.67
CA HIS A 105 -18.32 7.30 6.76
C HIS A 105 -18.41 6.83 8.21
N LYS A 106 -19.25 5.81 8.41
CA LYS A 106 -19.54 5.12 9.68
C LYS A 106 -18.38 4.24 10.13
N THR A 107 -17.20 4.79 10.31
CA THR A 107 -16.11 4.07 10.99
C THR A 107 -15.81 4.82 12.27
N ASN A 108 -15.86 4.13 13.41
CA ASN A 108 -15.55 4.72 14.72
C ASN A 108 -14.03 4.93 14.93
N ALA A 109 -13.26 4.93 13.83
CA ALA A 109 -11.84 5.15 13.86
C ALA A 109 -11.54 6.64 14.07
N PRO A 110 -10.57 7.00 14.94
CA PRO A 110 -10.20 8.38 15.21
C PRO A 110 -9.31 8.91 14.07
N VAL A 111 -9.89 9.13 12.89
CA VAL A 111 -9.18 9.56 11.67
C VAL A 111 -9.59 10.97 11.28
N GLY A 112 -8.60 11.83 11.03
CA GLY A 112 -8.79 13.13 10.36
C GLY A 112 -8.42 13.04 8.89
N HIS A 113 -9.19 13.72 8.04
CA HIS A 113 -8.95 13.80 6.60
C HIS A 113 -8.72 15.25 6.20
N TYR A 114 -7.58 15.56 5.62
CA TYR A 114 -7.21 16.91 5.23
C TYR A 114 -6.78 16.99 3.78
N LYS A 115 -6.89 18.18 3.20
CA LYS A 115 -6.40 18.50 1.87
C LYS A 115 -5.50 19.71 1.94
N PHE A 116 -4.31 19.62 1.36
CA PHE A 116 -3.40 20.75 1.16
C PHE A 116 -3.36 21.12 -0.30
N TYR A 117 -3.73 22.35 -0.62
CA TYR A 117 -3.80 22.84 -1.98
C TYR A 117 -2.49 23.51 -2.39
N TYR A 118 -2.09 23.31 -3.64
CA TYR A 118 -0.92 23.96 -4.23
C TYR A 118 -1.18 24.31 -5.70
N LYS A 119 -0.40 25.24 -6.25
CA LYS A 119 -0.43 25.58 -7.69
C LYS A 119 0.56 24.68 -8.43
N SER A 120 0.07 23.98 -9.45
CA SER A 120 0.89 23.07 -10.25
C SER A 120 1.92 23.84 -11.08
N ALA A 121 3.17 23.35 -11.07
CA ALA A 121 4.23 23.77 -11.98
C ALA A 121 4.10 23.10 -13.36
N ILE A 122 3.38 21.98 -13.45
CA ILE A 122 3.14 21.25 -14.70
C ILE A 122 1.94 21.82 -15.45
N ASP A 123 0.84 22.05 -14.74
CA ASP A 123 -0.47 22.41 -15.29
C ASP A 123 -0.99 23.71 -14.65
N VAL A 124 -0.43 24.83 -15.10
CA VAL A 124 -0.68 26.16 -14.53
C VAL A 124 -2.10 26.69 -14.76
N ASN A 125 -2.87 26.08 -15.67
CA ASN A 125 -4.19 26.55 -16.07
C ASN A 125 -5.35 25.80 -15.40
N PHE A 126 -5.08 24.66 -14.75
CA PHE A 126 -6.10 23.79 -14.17
C PHE A 126 -6.59 24.22 -12.78
N GLY A 127 -5.92 25.20 -12.18
CA GLY A 127 -6.22 25.70 -10.83
C GLY A 127 -5.39 25.00 -9.74
N GLU A 128 -5.90 24.99 -8.52
CA GLU A 128 -5.22 24.39 -7.37
C GLU A 128 -5.44 22.88 -7.31
N GLU A 129 -4.36 22.14 -7.03
CA GLU A 129 -4.35 20.69 -6.90
C GLU A 129 -4.19 20.30 -5.42
N PRO A 130 -4.89 19.27 -4.92
CA PRO A 130 -4.74 18.83 -3.54
C PRO A 130 -3.69 17.72 -3.38
N ILE A 131 -2.99 17.75 -2.25
CA ILE A 131 -2.37 16.59 -1.60
C ILE A 131 -3.31 16.13 -0.48
N LEU A 132 -3.60 14.83 -0.44
CA LEU A 132 -4.43 14.25 0.61
C LEU A 132 -3.55 13.89 1.81
N LEU A 133 -4.02 14.24 3.00
CA LEU A 133 -3.39 13.90 4.26
C LEU A 133 -4.43 13.19 5.15
N ASP A 134 -4.20 11.93 5.45
CA ASP A 134 -5.00 11.15 6.38
C ASP A 134 -4.19 10.97 7.68
N VAL A 135 -4.77 11.33 8.82
CA VAL A 135 -4.11 11.24 10.13
C VAL A 135 -4.92 10.33 11.04
N LEU A 136 -4.31 9.24 11.49
CA LEU A 136 -4.86 8.39 12.53
C LEU A 136 -4.38 8.87 13.90
N PHE A 137 -5.32 9.31 14.74
CA PHE A 137 -5.06 9.79 16.08
C PHE A 137 -4.98 8.62 17.07
N SER A 138 -3.79 8.02 17.17
CA SER A 138 -3.55 6.85 18.01
C SER A 138 -2.06 6.72 18.37
N GLU A 139 -1.79 5.88 19.37
CA GLU A 139 -0.44 5.38 19.59
C GLU A 139 0.00 4.49 18.41
N CYS A 140 1.30 4.49 18.12
CA CYS A 140 1.84 3.64 17.07
C CYS A 140 1.63 2.17 17.44
N TYR A 141 0.85 1.45 16.63
CA TYR A 141 0.61 0.04 16.85
C TYR A 141 1.56 -0.89 16.09
N TYR A 142 2.44 -0.38 15.23
CA TYR A 142 3.43 -1.23 14.57
C TYR A 142 4.40 -1.85 15.58
N PRO A 143 4.73 -3.15 15.45
CA PRO A 143 5.66 -3.82 16.35
C PRO A 143 7.10 -3.29 16.21
N SER A 144 7.45 -2.77 15.04
CA SER A 144 8.77 -2.24 14.75
C SER A 144 8.68 -1.01 13.85
N THR A 145 9.44 0.03 14.23
CA THR A 145 9.61 1.25 13.44
C THR A 145 11.09 1.58 13.32
N ILE A 146 11.48 2.10 12.16
CA ILE A 146 12.82 2.57 11.87
C ILE A 146 12.80 4.05 11.51
N ASP A 147 13.94 4.70 11.67
CA ASP A 147 14.12 6.08 11.26
C ASP A 147 14.66 6.14 9.82
N LYS A 148 14.04 6.96 8.99
CA LYS A 148 14.40 7.12 7.57
C LYS A 148 14.56 8.59 7.23
N ALA A 149 15.65 8.90 6.54
CA ALA A 149 15.82 10.19 5.88
C ALA A 149 14.72 10.40 4.83
N ILE A 150 14.13 11.59 4.77
CA ILE A 150 13.23 12.00 3.69
C ILE A 150 14.07 12.35 2.46
N VAL A 151 14.63 11.31 1.84
CA VAL A 151 15.47 11.37 0.66
C VAL A 151 14.97 10.33 -0.33
N HIS A 152 14.82 10.72 -1.59
CA HIS A 152 14.37 9.84 -2.66
C HIS A 152 14.97 10.29 -3.99
N ARG A 153 15.14 9.37 -4.95
CA ARG A 153 15.71 9.65 -6.29
C ARG A 153 14.98 10.73 -7.11
N TRP A 154 13.77 11.09 -6.68
CA TRP A 154 12.94 12.13 -7.29
C TRP A 154 13.06 13.49 -6.60
N LEU A 155 13.76 13.57 -5.47
CA LEU A 155 13.93 14.78 -4.68
C LEU A 155 15.38 15.29 -4.83
N LEU A 156 15.54 16.61 -4.82
CA LEU A 156 16.81 17.24 -4.48
C LEU A 156 16.75 17.61 -3.01
N THR A 157 17.72 17.15 -2.22
CA THR A 157 17.76 17.41 -0.78
C THR A 157 19.06 18.11 -0.39
N LYS A 158 18.95 19.08 0.51
CA LYS A 158 20.06 19.82 1.12
C LYS A 158 20.02 19.68 2.64
N GLU A 159 21.18 19.81 3.27
CA GLU A 159 21.29 19.80 4.73
C GLU A 159 20.53 20.98 5.37
N PRO A 160 19.94 20.81 6.57
CA PRO A 160 19.88 19.57 7.35
C PRO A 160 18.87 18.55 6.75
N ILE A 161 19.25 17.28 6.65
CA ILE A 161 18.33 16.20 6.23
C ILE A 161 17.32 15.87 7.35
N ILE A 162 16.03 15.99 7.02
CA ILE A 162 14.93 15.66 7.92
C ILE A 162 14.68 14.15 7.87
N HIS A 163 14.45 13.59 9.05
CA HIS A 163 14.17 12.16 9.24
C HIS A 163 12.76 11.97 9.78
N VAL A 164 12.17 10.81 9.46
CA VAL A 164 10.83 10.43 9.87
C VAL A 164 10.81 8.97 10.30
N LYS A 165 10.01 8.66 11.32
CA LYS A 165 9.73 7.28 11.70
C LYS A 165 8.80 6.64 10.68
N VAL A 166 9.14 5.43 10.25
CA VAL A 166 8.30 4.57 9.40
C VAL A 166 8.26 3.16 10.00
N PRO A 167 7.17 2.40 9.81
CA PRO A 167 7.19 0.96 10.04
C PRO A 167 8.26 0.27 9.19
N ASP A 168 8.83 -0.84 9.66
CA ASP A 168 9.74 -1.65 8.85
C ASP A 168 9.01 -2.46 7.76
N ILE A 169 9.76 -3.18 6.91
CA ILE A 169 9.20 -3.92 5.77
C ILE A 169 8.16 -4.94 6.23
N GLU A 170 8.46 -5.68 7.29
CA GLU A 170 7.60 -6.69 7.89
C GLU A 170 6.32 -6.08 8.48
N SER A 171 6.45 -4.97 9.20
CA SER A 171 5.31 -4.26 9.77
C SER A 171 4.39 -3.69 8.69
N ILE A 172 4.93 -3.11 7.61
CA ILE A 172 4.14 -2.65 6.47
C ILE A 172 3.47 -3.81 5.74
N LEU A 173 4.16 -4.96 5.60
CA LEU A 173 3.57 -6.13 4.94
C LEU A 173 2.31 -6.60 5.66
N GLY A 174 2.34 -6.68 7.00
CA GLY A 174 1.17 -7.01 7.80
C GLY A 174 0.01 -6.05 7.57
N ASP A 175 0.27 -4.74 7.60
CA ASP A 175 -0.72 -3.68 7.36
C ASP A 175 -1.30 -3.71 5.95
N LYS A 176 -0.46 -3.87 4.92
CA LYS A 176 -0.92 -3.97 3.53
C LYS A 176 -1.79 -5.20 3.30
N LEU A 177 -1.50 -6.29 4.01
CA LEU A 177 -2.30 -7.51 3.93
C LEU A 177 -3.70 -7.33 4.55
N THR A 178 -3.85 -6.59 5.66
CA THR A 178 -5.19 -6.28 6.21
C THR A 178 -6.00 -5.43 5.23
N ALA A 179 -5.36 -4.51 4.52
CA ALA A 179 -6.01 -3.69 3.50
C ALA A 179 -6.45 -4.48 2.26
N PHE A 180 -5.86 -5.64 1.98
CA PHE A 180 -6.23 -6.58 0.90
C PHE A 180 -7.20 -7.68 1.40
N ALA A 181 -8.31 -7.25 2.00
CA ALA A 181 -9.42 -8.09 2.46
C ALA A 181 -10.77 -7.43 2.04
N PRO A 182 -11.21 -7.59 0.78
CA PRO A 182 -12.24 -6.75 0.16
C PRO A 182 -13.69 -7.07 0.54
N THR A 183 -13.94 -8.04 1.43
CA THR A 183 -15.26 -8.34 1.98
C THR A 183 -15.36 -8.14 3.49
N THR A 184 -14.24 -7.86 4.17
CA THR A 184 -14.15 -7.73 5.64
C THR A 184 -13.59 -6.38 6.09
N ILE A 185 -12.28 -6.29 6.35
CA ILE A 185 -11.62 -5.12 6.94
C ILE A 185 -10.80 -4.30 5.95
N GLY A 186 -10.59 -4.78 4.73
CA GLY A 186 -9.79 -4.08 3.74
C GLY A 186 -10.56 -2.99 2.98
N ILE A 187 -10.07 -2.71 1.77
CA ILE A 187 -10.78 -1.88 0.79
C ILE A 187 -11.93 -2.69 0.19
N LEU A 188 -13.15 -2.40 0.65
CA LEU A 188 -14.32 -3.20 0.31
C LEU A 188 -14.71 -3.10 -1.17
N TYR A 189 -15.15 -4.21 -1.78
CA TYR A 189 -15.72 -4.22 -3.14
C TYR A 189 -16.86 -3.20 -3.29
N THR A 190 -17.68 -3.03 -2.26
CA THR A 190 -18.82 -2.09 -2.21
C THR A 190 -18.41 -0.62 -2.33
N LYS A 191 -17.14 -0.27 -2.06
CA LYS A 191 -16.63 1.09 -2.23
C LYS A 191 -16.33 1.44 -3.70
N ASN A 192 -16.38 0.46 -4.60
CA ASN A 192 -16.08 0.62 -6.03
C ASN A 192 -14.72 1.31 -6.29
N ARG A 193 -13.69 0.86 -5.56
CA ARG A 193 -12.31 1.36 -5.63
C ARG A 193 -11.34 0.27 -6.09
N PRO A 194 -11.51 -0.26 -7.32
CA PRO A 194 -10.77 -1.45 -7.77
C PRO A 194 -9.27 -1.21 -7.88
N VAL A 195 -8.83 -0.02 -8.25
CA VAL A 195 -7.39 0.31 -8.34
C VAL A 195 -6.74 0.31 -6.97
N GLU A 196 -7.44 0.80 -5.94
CA GLU A 196 -6.95 0.85 -4.57
C GLU A 196 -6.80 -0.55 -3.97
N ILE A 197 -7.68 -1.48 -4.31
CA ILE A 197 -7.56 -2.90 -3.95
C ILE A 197 -6.29 -3.50 -4.58
N ILE A 198 -6.09 -3.30 -5.88
CA ILE A 198 -4.95 -3.87 -6.60
C ILE A 198 -3.63 -3.22 -6.20
N LYS A 199 -3.63 -1.93 -5.79
CA LYS A 199 -2.45 -1.29 -5.17
C LYS A 199 -2.03 -2.03 -3.90
N GLN A 200 -2.97 -2.49 -3.06
CA GLN A 200 -2.60 -3.28 -1.87
C GLN A 200 -2.00 -4.62 -2.25
N LEU A 201 -2.61 -5.35 -3.20
CA LEU A 201 -2.07 -6.62 -3.69
C LEU A 201 -0.65 -6.49 -4.25
N PHE A 202 -0.42 -5.43 -5.03
CA PHE A 202 0.87 -5.11 -5.63
C PHE A 202 1.92 -4.82 -4.55
N ASP A 203 1.58 -4.00 -3.56
CA ASP A 203 2.45 -3.69 -2.42
C ASP A 203 2.77 -4.95 -1.59
N VAL A 204 1.75 -5.77 -1.28
CA VAL A 204 1.91 -7.05 -0.55
C VAL A 204 2.91 -7.96 -1.24
N ALA A 205 2.81 -8.12 -2.56
CA ALA A 205 3.74 -8.98 -3.30
C ALA A 205 5.18 -8.47 -3.29
N ALA A 206 5.37 -7.16 -3.48
CA ALA A 206 6.70 -6.54 -3.45
C ALA A 206 7.36 -6.64 -2.06
N LEU A 207 6.58 -6.41 -1.01
CA LEU A 207 7.04 -6.53 0.38
C LEU A 207 7.28 -7.99 0.77
N PHE A 208 6.41 -8.90 0.33
CA PHE A 208 6.59 -10.33 0.52
C PHE A 208 7.97 -10.74 0.03
N ASP A 209 8.41 -10.33 -1.14
CA ASP A 209 9.73 -10.69 -1.70
C ASP A 209 10.94 -10.17 -0.90
N LYS A 210 10.73 -9.14 -0.05
CA LYS A 210 11.79 -8.53 0.77
C LYS A 210 11.76 -8.99 2.22
N ALA A 211 10.59 -9.30 2.76
CA ALA A 211 10.40 -9.67 4.16
C ALA A 211 11.20 -10.93 4.55
N GLN A 212 11.81 -10.87 5.73
CA GLN A 212 12.60 -11.96 6.31
C GLN A 212 11.96 -12.47 7.60
N ASN A 213 11.44 -11.58 8.45
CA ASN A 213 10.86 -11.97 9.74
C ASN A 213 9.32 -12.04 9.72
N PHE A 214 8.79 -13.21 9.40
CA PHE A 214 7.34 -13.42 9.34
C PHE A 214 6.63 -13.40 10.70
N ASN A 215 7.35 -13.50 11.83
CA ASN A 215 6.74 -13.29 13.15
C ASN A 215 6.32 -11.82 13.30
N THR A 216 7.18 -10.87 12.92
CA THR A 216 6.85 -9.44 12.92
C THR A 216 5.69 -9.12 11.96
N VAL A 217 5.64 -9.80 10.80
CA VAL A 217 4.50 -9.68 9.87
C VAL A 217 3.19 -10.13 10.55
N LYS A 218 3.22 -11.28 11.24
CA LYS A 218 2.05 -11.81 11.95
C LYS A 218 1.61 -10.89 13.09
N GLU A 219 2.54 -10.41 13.90
CA GLU A 219 2.25 -9.49 15.02
C GLU A 219 1.62 -8.19 14.51
N SER A 220 2.20 -7.59 13.47
CA SER A 220 1.65 -6.40 12.82
C SER A 220 0.24 -6.66 12.27
N TYR A 221 0.05 -7.77 11.53
CA TYR A 221 -1.25 -8.14 10.98
C TYR A 221 -2.32 -8.27 12.06
N LEU A 222 -2.04 -9.04 13.12
CA LEU A 222 -3.01 -9.32 14.19
C LEU A 222 -3.47 -8.03 14.87
N LYS A 223 -2.53 -7.18 15.27
CA LYS A 223 -2.84 -5.94 15.97
C LYS A 223 -3.66 -4.97 15.11
N ILE A 224 -3.36 -4.88 13.81
CA ILE A 224 -4.10 -4.01 12.89
C ILE A 224 -5.47 -4.59 12.57
N ALA A 225 -5.57 -5.90 12.35
CA ALA A 225 -6.84 -6.56 12.09
C ALA A 225 -7.79 -6.42 13.27
N GLU A 226 -7.31 -6.57 14.50
CA GLU A 226 -8.11 -6.38 15.73
C GLU A 226 -8.68 -4.95 15.83
N GLU A 227 -7.86 -3.93 15.59
CA GLU A 227 -8.32 -2.54 15.59
C GLU A 227 -9.32 -2.26 14.47
N GLU A 228 -9.08 -2.74 13.24
CA GLU A 228 -10.03 -2.56 12.12
C GLU A 228 -11.35 -3.29 12.34
N ILE A 229 -11.34 -4.50 12.90
CA ILE A 229 -12.56 -5.24 13.27
C ILE A 229 -13.36 -4.44 14.30
N LYS A 230 -12.68 -3.88 15.31
CA LYS A 230 -13.28 -3.05 16.36
C LYS A 230 -13.85 -1.75 15.81
N PHE A 231 -13.11 -1.01 14.98
CA PHE A 231 -13.58 0.25 14.37
C PHE A 231 -14.80 0.08 13.48
N ARG A 232 -14.97 -1.11 12.91
CA ARG A 232 -16.09 -1.48 12.02
C ARG A 232 -17.21 -2.25 12.73
N GLU A 233 -17.04 -2.55 14.03
CA GLU A 233 -18.00 -3.30 14.86
C GLU A 233 -18.40 -4.65 14.24
N LEU A 234 -17.43 -5.37 13.65
CA LEU A 234 -17.69 -6.64 12.97
C LEU A 234 -17.66 -7.81 13.95
N ALA A 235 -18.62 -8.73 13.82
CA ALA A 235 -18.65 -10.00 14.55
C ALA A 235 -17.87 -11.10 13.82
N ILE A 236 -16.57 -10.86 13.60
CA ILE A 236 -15.64 -11.77 12.91
C ILE A 236 -14.30 -11.87 13.65
N THR A 237 -13.45 -12.80 13.23
CA THR A 237 -12.08 -12.96 13.72
C THR A 237 -11.06 -12.54 12.66
N TRP A 238 -9.81 -12.33 13.08
CA TRP A 238 -8.69 -12.11 12.15
C TRP A 238 -8.43 -13.31 11.22
N LYS A 239 -8.92 -14.52 11.54
CA LYS A 239 -8.85 -15.66 10.62
C LYS A 239 -9.82 -15.51 9.45
N ASP A 240 -11.00 -14.92 9.69
CA ASP A 240 -11.98 -14.64 8.64
C ASP A 240 -11.44 -13.61 7.64
N THR A 241 -10.69 -12.61 8.11
CA THR A 241 -10.05 -11.59 7.27
C THR A 241 -8.92 -12.16 6.41
N LEU A 242 -8.13 -13.12 6.93
CA LEU A 242 -7.12 -13.83 6.14
C LEU A 242 -7.74 -14.77 5.09
N ASN A 243 -8.90 -15.36 5.41
CA ASN A 243 -9.67 -16.16 4.46
C ASN A 243 -10.26 -15.30 3.34
N ASP A 244 -10.72 -14.08 3.66
CA ASP A 244 -11.12 -13.09 2.66
C ASP A 244 -9.98 -12.75 1.70
N THR A 245 -8.78 -12.48 2.22
CA THR A 245 -7.56 -12.31 1.39
C THR A 245 -7.30 -13.50 0.47
N PHE A 246 -7.36 -14.73 0.99
CA PHE A 246 -7.18 -15.94 0.19
C PHE A 246 -8.23 -16.03 -0.93
N ASN A 247 -9.49 -15.77 -0.61
CA ASN A 247 -10.60 -15.85 -1.56
C ASN A 247 -10.50 -14.78 -2.66
N ALA A 248 -10.09 -13.56 -2.32
CA ALA A 248 -9.84 -12.49 -3.29
C ALA A 248 -8.69 -12.88 -4.24
N ALA A 249 -7.58 -13.39 -3.70
CA ALA A 249 -6.46 -13.87 -4.49
C ALA A 249 -6.85 -15.04 -5.42
N TYR A 250 -7.63 -16.00 -4.91
CA TYR A 250 -8.13 -17.12 -5.70
C TYR A 250 -9.09 -16.67 -6.81
N THR A 251 -9.93 -15.66 -6.55
CA THR A 251 -10.83 -15.04 -7.54
C THR A 251 -10.04 -14.47 -8.73
N ILE A 252 -8.91 -13.79 -8.48
CA ILE A 252 -8.00 -13.30 -9.53
C ILE A 252 -7.45 -14.47 -10.36
N ALA A 253 -7.01 -15.55 -9.71
CA ALA A 253 -6.41 -16.71 -10.35
C ALA A 253 -7.37 -17.50 -11.25
N LEU A 254 -8.66 -17.53 -10.92
CA LEU A 254 -9.67 -18.25 -11.70
C LEU A 254 -9.99 -17.60 -13.04
N ARG A 255 -9.82 -16.28 -13.16
CA ARG A 255 -10.14 -15.51 -14.37
C ARG A 255 -11.57 -15.72 -14.88
N ASP A 256 -12.51 -15.84 -13.94
CA ASP A 256 -13.91 -16.12 -14.26
C ASP A 256 -14.66 -14.83 -14.60
N ASN A 257 -14.84 -14.57 -15.90
CA ASN A 257 -15.57 -13.39 -16.39
C ASN A 257 -17.07 -13.39 -16.02
N THR A 258 -17.61 -14.46 -15.45
CA THR A 258 -18.99 -14.48 -14.93
C THR A 258 -19.07 -13.99 -13.48
N ASN A 259 -17.93 -13.91 -12.78
CA ASN A 259 -17.84 -13.43 -11.41
C ASN A 259 -17.66 -11.89 -11.38
N GLU A 260 -18.60 -11.18 -10.75
CA GLU A 260 -18.57 -9.70 -10.66
C GLU A 260 -17.36 -9.17 -9.87
N HIS A 261 -16.92 -9.88 -8.82
CA HIS A 261 -15.70 -9.50 -8.09
C HIS A 261 -14.46 -9.66 -8.98
N PHE A 262 -14.40 -10.69 -9.82
CA PHE A 262 -13.32 -10.83 -10.79
C PHE A 262 -13.31 -9.66 -11.79
N LYS A 263 -14.48 -9.29 -12.35
CA LYS A 263 -14.56 -8.13 -13.26
C LYS A 263 -14.05 -6.85 -12.60
N GLN A 264 -14.45 -6.61 -11.34
CA GLN A 264 -13.99 -5.45 -10.58
C GLN A 264 -12.47 -5.47 -10.37
N LEU A 265 -11.90 -6.60 -9.94
CA LEU A 265 -10.46 -6.76 -9.77
C LEU A 265 -9.72 -6.59 -11.11
N GLN A 266 -10.26 -7.14 -12.21
CA GLN A 266 -9.72 -7.00 -13.55
C GLN A 266 -9.69 -5.52 -13.99
N THR A 267 -10.74 -4.74 -13.71
CA THR A 267 -10.71 -3.29 -13.93
C THR A 267 -9.57 -2.63 -13.15
N GLY A 268 -9.35 -3.02 -11.90
CA GLY A 268 -8.24 -2.51 -11.08
C GLY A 268 -6.88 -2.84 -11.69
N ILE A 269 -6.69 -4.08 -12.16
CA ILE A 269 -5.46 -4.55 -12.82
C ILE A 269 -5.19 -3.77 -14.10
N SER A 270 -6.21 -3.50 -14.90
CA SER A 270 -6.05 -2.71 -16.13
C SER A 270 -5.74 -1.23 -15.85
N ASN A 271 -6.30 -0.65 -14.78
CA ASN A 271 -6.21 0.78 -14.50
C ASN A 271 -5.04 1.17 -13.59
N ILE A 272 -4.41 0.21 -12.88
CA ILE A 272 -3.25 0.50 -12.04
C ILE A 272 -2.02 0.98 -12.85
N VAL A 273 -2.01 0.73 -14.16
CA VAL A 273 -0.89 1.05 -15.07
C VAL A 273 -0.40 2.50 -14.98
N ASN A 274 -1.27 3.47 -14.66
CA ASN A 274 -0.88 4.88 -14.53
C ASN A 274 -0.11 5.17 -13.23
N PHE A 275 -0.16 4.26 -12.25
CA PHE A 275 0.44 4.45 -10.94
C PHE A 275 1.71 3.63 -10.74
N ILE A 276 2.05 2.70 -11.62
CA ILE A 276 3.19 1.78 -11.48
C ILE A 276 4.29 2.09 -12.50
N LEU A 277 5.53 1.78 -12.14
CA LEU A 277 6.69 1.98 -13.02
C LEU A 277 6.99 0.77 -13.92
N THR A 278 6.46 -0.39 -13.56
CA THR A 278 6.64 -1.63 -14.31
C THR A 278 5.40 -1.96 -15.15
N ARG A 279 5.55 -2.95 -16.04
CA ARG A 279 4.41 -3.59 -16.69
C ARG A 279 3.67 -4.45 -15.66
N PHE A 280 2.34 -4.45 -15.73
CA PHE A 280 1.51 -5.29 -14.88
C PHE A 280 0.33 -5.81 -15.70
N THR A 281 0.36 -7.10 -16.03
CA THR A 281 -0.72 -7.80 -16.72
C THR A 281 -1.47 -8.69 -15.73
N ILE A 282 -2.50 -9.39 -16.23
CA ILE A 282 -3.22 -10.39 -15.45
C ILE A 282 -2.28 -11.49 -14.93
N ASP A 283 -1.25 -11.87 -15.67
CA ASP A 283 -0.36 -12.96 -15.24
C ASP A 283 0.55 -12.51 -14.08
N GLU A 284 1.09 -11.29 -14.10
CA GLU A 284 1.80 -10.73 -12.94
C GLU A 284 0.86 -10.55 -11.74
N ALA A 285 -0.39 -10.12 -11.96
CA ALA A 285 -1.39 -10.01 -10.91
C ALA A 285 -1.71 -11.36 -10.26
N ILE A 286 -1.75 -12.45 -11.04
CA ILE A 286 -1.92 -13.81 -10.52
C ILE A 286 -0.72 -14.24 -9.68
N THR A 287 0.51 -13.89 -10.05
CA THR A 287 1.70 -14.13 -9.21
C THR A 287 1.61 -13.36 -7.89
N CYS A 288 1.23 -12.08 -7.93
CA CYS A 288 1.02 -11.29 -6.72
C CYS A 288 -0.06 -11.90 -5.82
N ALA A 289 -1.19 -12.30 -6.42
CA ALA A 289 -2.30 -12.96 -5.72
C ALA A 289 -1.84 -14.27 -5.06
N ALA A 290 -1.04 -15.10 -5.74
CA ALA A 290 -0.54 -16.34 -5.18
C ALA A 290 0.35 -16.12 -3.94
N LYS A 291 1.20 -15.08 -3.97
CA LYS A 291 2.02 -14.67 -2.80
C LYS A 291 1.14 -14.24 -1.63
N ALA A 292 0.12 -13.42 -1.88
CA ALA A 292 -0.83 -12.99 -0.86
C ALA A 292 -1.64 -14.17 -0.27
N ALA A 293 -2.08 -15.11 -1.11
CA ALA A 293 -2.79 -16.31 -0.68
C ALA A 293 -1.92 -17.23 0.18
N TYR A 294 -0.66 -17.44 -0.21
CA TYR A 294 0.28 -18.24 0.57
C TYR A 294 0.57 -17.60 1.93
N LEU A 295 0.87 -16.30 1.93
CA LEU A 295 1.08 -15.54 3.16
C LEU A 295 -0.15 -15.61 4.07
N SER A 296 -1.37 -15.42 3.53
CA SER A 296 -2.56 -15.39 4.36
C SER A 296 -2.86 -16.73 5.03
N VAL A 297 -2.53 -17.85 4.39
CA VAL A 297 -2.64 -19.18 5.01
C VAL A 297 -1.54 -19.41 6.04
N MET A 298 -0.30 -19.00 5.76
CA MET A 298 0.80 -19.15 6.72
C MET A 298 0.49 -18.44 8.04
N LEU A 299 -0.02 -17.21 7.99
CA LEU A 299 -0.33 -16.41 9.18
C LEU A 299 -1.47 -17.00 10.04
N GLN A 300 -2.30 -17.88 9.48
CA GLN A 300 -3.35 -18.58 10.24
C GLN A 300 -2.82 -19.70 11.15
N LYS A 301 -1.58 -20.16 10.94
CA LYS A 301 -0.97 -21.22 11.75
C LYS A 301 -0.53 -20.69 13.10
N ASP A 302 -0.77 -21.47 14.15
CA ASP A 302 -0.36 -21.09 15.52
C ASP A 302 1.17 -20.92 15.57
N GLU A 303 1.90 -21.94 15.12
CA GLU A 303 3.32 -21.86 14.80
C GLU A 303 3.53 -21.54 13.31
N LEU A 304 4.33 -20.50 13.02
CA LEU A 304 4.61 -20.11 11.64
C LEU A 304 5.48 -21.18 10.96
N PRO A 305 5.04 -21.71 9.79
CA PRO A 305 5.89 -22.59 9.01
C PRO A 305 7.08 -21.82 8.43
N GLU A 306 8.14 -22.54 8.09
CA GLU A 306 9.27 -21.98 7.35
C GLU A 306 8.81 -21.40 6.01
N ILE A 307 9.27 -20.19 5.69
CA ILE A 307 8.95 -19.53 4.43
C ILE A 307 9.62 -20.23 3.25
N LYS A 308 8.82 -20.87 2.41
CA LYS A 308 9.29 -21.48 1.16
C LYS A 308 9.12 -20.52 -0.02
N ARG A 309 10.22 -20.21 -0.70
CA ARG A 309 10.27 -19.35 -1.90
C ARG A 309 10.37 -20.20 -3.16
N PHE A 310 9.66 -19.80 -4.20
CA PHE A 310 9.86 -20.37 -5.53
C PHE A 310 11.25 -19.99 -6.04
N SER A 311 11.99 -20.97 -6.55
CA SER A 311 13.34 -20.75 -7.09
C SER A 311 13.51 -21.29 -8.50
N ASN A 312 12.89 -22.42 -8.84
CA ASN A 312 13.00 -23.00 -10.18
C ASN A 312 11.88 -23.99 -10.50
N LEU A 313 11.73 -24.29 -11.80
CA LEU A 313 10.68 -25.17 -12.33
C LEU A 313 10.77 -26.62 -11.84
N ALA A 314 11.95 -27.11 -11.44
CA ALA A 314 12.09 -28.49 -11.00
C ALA A 314 11.32 -28.76 -9.70
N GLN A 315 11.13 -27.73 -8.85
CA GLN A 315 10.40 -27.84 -7.59
C GLN A 315 8.93 -28.26 -7.76
N ILE A 316 8.30 -27.90 -8.88
CA ILE A 316 6.86 -28.14 -9.11
C ILE A 316 6.60 -29.36 -10.00
N LYS A 317 7.64 -30.10 -10.42
CA LYS A 317 7.52 -31.19 -11.40
C LYS A 317 6.44 -32.20 -11.00
N ASP A 318 6.47 -32.61 -9.74
CA ASP A 318 5.58 -33.66 -9.21
C ASP A 318 4.39 -33.08 -8.42
N PHE A 319 4.23 -31.75 -8.38
CA PHE A 319 3.13 -31.11 -7.68
C PHE A 319 1.83 -31.22 -8.48
N GLU A 320 0.75 -31.61 -7.81
CA GLU A 320 -0.60 -31.67 -8.38
C GLU A 320 -1.62 -31.30 -7.31
N ILE A 321 -2.51 -30.37 -7.64
CA ILE A 321 -3.63 -30.00 -6.77
C ILE A 321 -4.79 -30.96 -7.08
N THR A 322 -4.98 -31.96 -6.23
CA THR A 322 -6.02 -32.98 -6.40
C THR A 322 -7.37 -32.55 -5.84
N TYR A 323 -7.40 -31.57 -4.93
CA TYR A 323 -8.63 -31.11 -4.30
C TYR A 323 -9.59 -30.48 -5.33
N PRO A 324 -10.83 -31.00 -5.50
CA PRO A 324 -11.72 -30.60 -6.59
C PRO A 324 -12.04 -29.11 -6.65
N THR A 325 -12.14 -28.43 -5.51
CA THR A 325 -12.40 -26.98 -5.47
C THR A 325 -11.25 -26.18 -6.09
N TYR A 326 -10.00 -26.64 -5.96
CA TYR A 326 -8.82 -25.87 -6.36
C TYR A 326 -8.10 -26.43 -7.59
N ASN A 327 -8.50 -27.59 -8.10
CA ASN A 327 -7.83 -28.29 -9.21
C ASN A 327 -7.70 -27.45 -10.50
N LYS A 328 -8.57 -26.43 -10.70
CA LYS A 328 -8.47 -25.49 -11.82
C LYS A 328 -7.14 -24.74 -11.85
N LEU A 329 -6.49 -24.56 -10.70
CA LEU A 329 -5.18 -23.92 -10.57
C LEU A 329 -4.05 -24.76 -11.18
N ASN A 330 -4.23 -26.06 -11.43
CA ASN A 330 -3.22 -26.87 -12.14
C ASN A 330 -2.89 -26.31 -13.54
N LYS A 331 -3.79 -25.53 -14.15
CA LYS A 331 -3.49 -24.81 -15.41
C LYS A 331 -2.33 -23.84 -15.28
N LEU A 332 -2.12 -23.25 -14.10
CA LEU A 332 -1.02 -22.32 -13.83
C LEU A 332 0.33 -23.03 -13.86
N LYS A 333 0.40 -24.34 -13.59
CA LYS A 333 1.66 -25.11 -13.60
C LYS A 333 2.48 -24.91 -14.88
N LYS A 334 1.80 -24.77 -16.02
CA LYS A 334 2.42 -24.51 -17.34
C LYS A 334 2.58 -23.02 -17.66
N ILE A 335 1.59 -22.20 -17.31
CA ILE A 335 1.48 -20.81 -17.79
C ILE A 335 2.19 -19.83 -16.83
N ASN A 336 2.07 -20.07 -15.53
CA ASN A 336 2.65 -19.27 -14.47
C ASN A 336 3.14 -20.18 -13.31
N PRO A 337 4.31 -20.81 -13.48
CA PRO A 337 4.89 -21.76 -12.53
C PRO A 337 5.06 -21.22 -11.10
N GLU A 338 5.44 -19.95 -10.96
CA GLU A 338 5.62 -19.30 -9.66
C GLU A 338 4.26 -19.16 -8.93
N ALA A 339 3.23 -18.68 -9.63
CA ALA A 339 1.91 -18.60 -9.04
C ALA A 339 1.37 -19.97 -8.64
N PHE A 340 1.56 -20.98 -9.49
CA PHE A 340 1.19 -22.35 -9.17
C PHE A 340 1.89 -22.86 -7.90
N TYR A 341 3.20 -22.62 -7.77
CA TYR A 341 3.97 -23.00 -6.59
C TYR A 341 3.36 -22.44 -5.30
N TYR A 342 3.10 -21.13 -5.24
CA TYR A 342 2.59 -20.50 -4.02
C TYR A 342 1.15 -20.92 -3.71
N PHE A 343 0.28 -21.06 -4.72
CA PHE A 343 -1.07 -21.61 -4.48
C PHE A 343 -1.02 -23.06 -4.00
N TYR A 344 -0.15 -23.90 -4.58
CA TYR A 344 0.04 -25.28 -4.12
C TYR A 344 0.47 -25.31 -2.65
N LYS A 345 1.46 -24.49 -2.26
CA LYS A 345 1.91 -24.37 -0.87
C LYS A 345 0.84 -23.82 0.07
N ALA A 346 0.03 -22.88 -0.39
CA ALA A 346 -1.12 -22.40 0.37
C ALA A 346 -2.12 -23.53 0.62
N ILE A 347 -2.47 -24.31 -0.40
CA ILE A 347 -3.44 -25.41 -0.28
C ILE A 347 -2.89 -26.55 0.59
N GLU A 348 -1.63 -26.94 0.38
CA GLU A 348 -0.90 -27.91 1.23
C GLU A 348 -0.99 -27.52 2.71
N LEU A 349 -0.71 -26.24 3.02
CA LEU A 349 -0.80 -25.75 4.40
C LEU A 349 -2.22 -25.73 4.96
N ARG A 350 -3.27 -25.58 4.15
CA ARG A 350 -4.64 -25.58 4.69
C ARG A 350 -5.09 -26.97 5.16
N ASN A 351 -4.31 -28.04 4.92
CA ASN A 351 -4.65 -29.42 5.26
C ASN A 351 -6.05 -29.82 4.74
N ILE A 352 -6.38 -29.42 3.50
CA ILE A 352 -7.66 -29.72 2.84
C ILE A 352 -7.45 -30.75 1.73
#